data_AF-A0A381SYR7-F1
#
_entry.id   AF-A0A381SYR7-F1
#
_cell.length_a   1.000
_cell.length_b   1.000
_cell.length_c   1.000
_cell.angle_alpha   90.00
_cell.angle_beta   90.00
_cell.angle_gamma   90.00
#
_symmetry.space_group_name_H-M   'P 1'
#
loop_
_entity.id
_entity.type
_entity.pdbx_description
1 polymer ?
#
loop_
_entity_poly.entity_id
_entity_poly.type
_entity_poly.pdbx_seq_one_letter_code
_entity_poly.pdbx_strand_id
1 'polypeptide(L)'
;MVAAVAFENLAGGMGTAAFVAFLMALCDHRYTATQFALLSALASLGRIFVGPPSGYLSHEVGWVVFFFVTFLAALPGLALLYKMRRNINSLEHLQDADDKHSSP
;
A
#
# COMPACT_ATOMS: atom_id res chain seq x y z
N MET A 1 23.48 -12.02 5.69
CA MET A 1 23.29 -11.21 4.46
C MET A 1 22.23 -11.80 3.54
N VAL A 2 22.36 -13.04 3.04
CA VAL A 2 21.41 -13.65 2.08
C VAL A 2 19.96 -13.69 2.59
N ALA A 3 19.73 -14.14 3.82
CA ALA A 3 18.39 -14.17 4.39
C ALA A 3 17.75 -12.79 4.48
N ALA A 4 18.50 -11.76 4.92
CA ALA A 4 18.00 -10.39 5.00
C ALA A 4 17.59 -9.85 3.63
N VAL A 5 18.41 -10.08 2.60
CA VAL A 5 18.09 -9.68 1.21
C VAL A 5 16.88 -10.45 0.67
N ALA A 6 16.76 -11.75 0.99
CA ALA A 6 15.60 -12.54 0.61
C ALA A 6 14.31 -11.99 1.26
N PHE A 7 14.34 -11.70 2.56
CA PHE A 7 13.23 -11.08 3.27
C PHE A 7 12.88 -9.70 2.74
N GLU A 8 13.88 -8.86 2.42
CA GLU A 8 13.67 -7.54 1.79
C GLU A 8 12.91 -7.66 0.47
N ASN A 9 13.33 -8.58 -0.42
CA ASN A 9 12.66 -8.78 -1.71
C ASN A 9 11.24 -9.35 -1.55
N LEU A 10 11.07 -10.31 -0.64
CA LEU A 10 9.75 -10.87 -0.32
C LEU A 10 8.82 -9.79 0.24
N ALA A 11 9.28 -9.00 1.21
CA ALA A 11 8.53 -7.91 1.81
C ALA A 11 8.22 -6.81 0.79
N GLY A 12 9.17 -6.45 -0.07
CA GLY A 12 8.98 -5.49 -1.16
C GLY A 12 7.92 -5.94 -2.17
N GLY A 13 7.94 -7.22 -2.55
CA GLY A 13 6.92 -7.83 -3.40
C GLY A 13 5.54 -7.85 -2.75
N MET A 14 5.44 -8.33 -1.50
CA MET A 14 4.20 -8.36 -0.74
C MET A 14 3.62 -6.96 -0.52
N GLY A 15 4.46 -5.97 -0.22
CA GLY A 15 4.05 -4.57 -0.04
C GLY A 15 3.44 -3.98 -1.32
N THR A 16 4.03 -4.29 -2.47
CA THR A 16 3.50 -3.84 -3.77
C THR A 16 2.16 -4.49 -4.09
N ALA A 17 2.01 -5.79 -3.87
CA ALA A 17 0.75 -6.50 -4.07
C ALA A 17 -0.36 -5.97 -3.15
N ALA A 18 -0.06 -5.81 -1.85
CA ALA A 18 -0.99 -5.23 -0.88
C ALA A 18 -1.40 -3.80 -1.25
N PHE A 19 -0.46 -3.01 -1.77
CA PHE A 19 -0.72 -1.65 -2.23
C PHE A 19 -1.68 -1.62 -3.44
N VAL A 20 -1.46 -2.48 -4.44
CA VAL A 20 -2.37 -2.57 -5.60
C VAL A 20 -3.77 -3.02 -5.18
N ALA A 21 -3.87 -4.02 -4.29
CA ALA A 21 -5.15 -4.48 -3.76
C ALA A 21 -5.88 -3.36 -2.99
N PHE A 22 -5.15 -2.55 -2.21
CA PHE A 22 -5.71 -1.37 -1.54
C PHE A 22 -6.23 -0.33 -2.53
N LEU A 23 -5.49 -0.04 -3.61
CA LEU A 23 -5.95 0.86 -4.67
C LEU A 23 -7.22 0.33 -5.34
N MET A 24 -7.29 -0.97 -5.63
CA MET A 24 -8.48 -1.60 -6.19
C MET A 24 -9.68 -1.50 -5.25
N ALA A 25 -9.49 -1.73 -3.94
CA ALA A 25 -10.55 -1.61 -2.94
C ALA A 25 -11.07 -0.17 -2.78
N LEU A 26 -10.28 0.84 -3.17
CA LEU A 26 -10.66 2.25 -3.11
C LEU A 26 -11.32 2.74 -4.40
N CYS A 27 -11.19 2.01 -5.52
CA CYS A 27 -11.77 2.37 -6.80
C CYS A 27 -13.19 1.79 -6.92
N ASP A 28 -14.17 2.65 -7.19
CA ASP A 28 -15.56 2.23 -7.44
C ASP A 28 -15.70 1.65 -8.85
N HIS A 29 -16.44 0.54 -9.01
CA HIS A 29 -16.64 -0.18 -10.27
C HIS A 29 -17.10 0.75 -11.43
N ARG A 30 -17.78 1.86 -11.11
CA ARG A 30 -18.41 2.73 -12.11
C ARG A 30 -17.45 3.70 -12.82
N TYR A 31 -16.27 4.01 -12.25
CA TYR A 31 -15.25 4.91 -12.84
C TYR A 31 -13.79 4.47 -12.56
N THR A 32 -13.54 3.16 -12.52
CA THR A 32 -12.29 2.53 -12.07
C THR A 32 -11.02 3.00 -12.79
N ALA A 33 -11.06 3.19 -14.11
CA ALA A 33 -9.85 3.45 -14.90
C ALA A 33 -9.17 4.78 -14.53
N THR A 34 -9.94 5.86 -14.36
CA THR A 34 -9.39 7.19 -14.08
C THR A 34 -8.98 7.34 -12.62
N GLN A 35 -9.76 6.81 -11.69
CA GLN A 35 -9.42 6.84 -10.25
C GLN A 35 -8.17 6.04 -9.95
N PHE A 36 -8.03 4.84 -10.53
CA PHE A 36 -6.85 4.02 -10.38
C PHE A 36 -5.60 4.71 -10.95
N ALA A 37 -5.72 5.36 -12.11
CA ALA A 37 -4.64 6.12 -12.73
C ALA A 37 -4.21 7.31 -11.85
N LEU A 38 -5.16 8.09 -11.31
CA LEU A 38 -4.87 9.21 -10.41
C LEU A 38 -4.24 8.76 -9.10
N LEU A 39 -4.76 7.70 -8.48
CA LEU A 39 -4.21 7.14 -7.24
C LEU A 39 -2.81 6.55 -7.47
N SER A 40 -2.58 5.86 -8.60
CA SER A 40 -1.25 5.34 -8.98
C SER A 40 -0.26 6.45 -9.32
N ALA A 41 -0.72 7.54 -9.93
CA ALA A 41 0.10 8.73 -10.18
C ALA A 41 0.50 9.38 -8.85
N LEU A 42 -0.45 9.57 -7.92
CA LEU A 42 -0.18 10.11 -6.59
C LEU A 42 0.81 9.24 -5.79
N ALA A 43 0.64 7.92 -5.87
CA ALA A 43 1.56 6.96 -5.26
C ALA A 43 2.98 7.05 -5.83
N SER A 44 3.08 7.20 -7.15
CA SER A 44 4.36 7.36 -7.84
C SER A 44 5.06 8.67 -7.45
N LEU A 45 4.30 9.76 -7.32
CA LEU A 45 4.83 11.03 -6.81
C LEU A 45 5.42 10.89 -5.41
N GLY A 46 4.73 10.17 -4.51
CA GLY A 46 5.25 9.88 -3.17
C GLY A 46 6.61 9.17 -3.19
N ARG A 47 6.79 8.16 -4.06
CA ARG A 47 8.09 7.46 -4.20
C ARG A 47 9.18 8.37 -4.75
N ILE A 48 8.85 9.23 -5.72
CA ILE A 48 9.79 10.18 -6.31
C ILE A 48 10.26 11.21 -5.29
N PHE A 49 9.37 11.68 -4.41
CA PHE A 49 9.74 12.63 -3.36
C PHE A 49 10.60 12.00 -2.26
N VAL A 50 10.37 10.73 -1.92
CA VAL A 50 11.11 10.07 -0.83
C VAL A 50 12.50 9.58 -1.30
N GLY A 51 12.67 9.25 -2.58
CA GLY A 51 13.91 8.67 -3.13
C GLY A 51 15.17 9.56 -3.03
N PRO A 52 15.18 10.79 -3.56
CA PRO A 52 16.35 11.67 -3.49
C PRO A 52 16.75 12.08 -2.06
N PRO A 53 15.83 12.48 -1.15
CA PRO A 53 16.22 12.87 0.20
C PRO A 53 16.62 11.69 1.07
N SER A 54 16.21 10.45 0.76
CA SER A 54 16.64 9.28 1.55
C SER A 54 18.13 8.98 1.42
N GLY A 55 18.76 9.26 0.29
CA GLY A 55 20.21 9.16 0.12
C GLY A 55 21.00 10.25 0.87
N TYR A 56 20.46 11.47 0.92
CA TYR A 56 21.07 12.56 1.70
C TYR A 56 20.90 12.36 3.20
N LEU A 57 19.68 11.98 3.64
CA LEU A 57 19.40 11.67 5.05
C LEU A 57 20.25 10.50 5.54
N SER A 58 20.35 9.39 4.80
CA SER A 58 21.11 8.23 5.27
C SER A 58 22.60 8.52 5.46
N HIS A 59 23.15 9.51 4.73
CA HIS A 59 24.52 9.98 4.87
C HIS A 59 24.71 10.84 6.14
N GLU A 60 23.73 11.68 6.50
CA GLU A 60 23.80 12.59 7.65
C GLU A 60 23.42 11.91 8.99
N VAL A 61 22.32 11.15 9.03
CA VAL A 61 21.84 10.47 10.26
C VAL A 61 22.33 9.03 10.41
N GLY A 62 22.96 8.48 9.38
CA GLY A 62 23.46 7.11 9.35
C GLY A 62 22.39 6.07 9.00
N TRP A 63 22.83 4.96 8.42
CA TRP A 63 21.97 3.89 7.90
C TRP A 63 21.04 3.28 8.97
N VAL A 64 21.53 3.07 10.18
CA VAL A 64 20.75 2.42 11.26
C VAL A 64 19.53 3.27 11.65
N VAL A 65 19.74 4.58 11.87
CA VAL A 65 18.66 5.51 12.24
C VAL A 65 17.68 5.67 11.08
N PHE A 66 18.18 5.74 9.84
CA PHE A 66 17.32 5.82 8.64
C PHE A 66 16.37 4.63 8.51
N PHE A 67 16.86 3.40 8.63
CA PHE A 67 16.02 2.21 8.58
C PHE A 67 15.04 2.15 9.75
N PHE A 68 15.46 2.56 10.96
CA PHE A 68 14.58 2.59 12.13
C PHE A 68 13.43 3.61 11.98
N VAL A 69 13.73 4.81 11.49
CA VAL A 69 12.73 5.85 11.21
C VAL A 69 11.77 5.37 10.11
N THR A 70 12.30 4.74 9.05
CA THR A 70 11.47 4.19 7.96
C THR A 70 10.54 3.09 8.47
N PHE A 71 11.04 2.21 9.35
CA PHE A 71 10.23 1.20 10.01
C PHE A 71 9.11 1.83 10.85
N LEU A 72 9.43 2.87 11.63
CA LEU A 72 8.44 3.61 12.43
C LEU A 72 7.40 4.31 11.55
N ALA A 73 7.82 4.88 10.41
CA ALA A 73 6.95 5.53 9.44
C ALA A 73 6.00 4.54 8.73
N ALA A 74 6.39 3.26 8.62
CA ALA A 74 5.53 2.21 8.07
C ALA A 74 4.39 1.80 9.02
N LEU A 75 4.58 1.90 10.35
CA LEU A 75 3.58 1.53 11.35
C LEU A 75 2.23 2.25 11.21
N PRO A 76 2.15 3.59 11.08
CA PRO A 76 0.87 4.26 10.91
C PRO A 76 0.16 3.87 9.61
N GLY A 77 0.92 3.64 8.52
CA GLY A 77 0.37 3.14 7.26
C GLY A 77 -0.26 1.75 7.42
N LEU A 78 0.44 0.85 8.11
CA LEU A 78 -0.05 -0.50 8.40
C LEU A 78 -1.27 -0.48 9.34
N ALA A 79 -1.28 0.40 10.34
CA ALA A 79 -2.42 0.58 11.24
C ALA A 79 -3.68 1.06 10.49
N LEU A 80 -3.51 2.00 9.55
CA LEU A 80 -4.59 2.49 8.70
C LEU A 80 -5.14 1.35 7.81
N LEU A 81 -4.25 0.58 7.18
CA LEU A 81 -4.61 -0.59 6.36
C LEU A 81 -5.40 -1.63 7.19
N TYR A 82 -4.92 -1.94 8.39
CA TYR A 82 -5.58 -2.90 9.29
C TYR A 82 -6.99 -2.44 9.69
N LYS A 83 -7.16 -1.14 9.96
CA LYS A 83 -8.47 -0.56 10.25
C LYS A 83 -9.40 -0.62 9.03
N MET A 84 -8.87 -0.35 7.83
CA MET A 84 -9.67 -0.34 6.60
C MET A 84 -10.08 -1.74 6.15
N ARG A 85 -9.28 -2.78 6.45
CA ARG A 85 -9.65 -4.19 6.24
C ARG A 85 -11.00 -4.54 6.86
N ARG A 86 -11.33 -3.97 8.04
CA ARG A 86 -12.65 -4.20 8.66
C ARG A 86 -13.80 -3.66 7.83
N ASN A 87 -13.61 -2.55 7.10
CA ASN A 87 -14.65 -1.94 6.28
C ASN A 87 -14.85 -2.68 4.95
N ILE A 88 -13.77 -3.20 4.36
CA ILE A 88 -13.82 -3.92 3.08
C ILE A 88 -14.59 -5.24 3.22
N ASN A 89 -14.37 -6.00 4.31
CA ASN A 89 -15.13 -7.23 4.57
C ASN A 89 -16.66 -6.97 4.67
N SER A 90 -17.06 -5.79 5.15
CA SER A 90 -18.48 -5.41 5.22
C SER A 90 -19.07 -5.08 3.85
N LEU A 91 -18.27 -4.60 2.91
CA LEU A 91 -18.70 -4.29 1.54
C LEU A 91 -18.78 -5.55 0.68
N GLU A 92 -17.82 -6.47 0.82
CA GLU A 92 -17.83 -7.78 0.14
C GLU A 92 -19.10 -8.58 0.48
N HIS A 93 -19.50 -8.60 1.75
CA HIS A 93 -20.74 -9.25 2.18
C HIS A 93 -22.03 -8.63 1.61
N LEU A 94 -22.04 -7.33 1.31
CA LEU A 94 -23.20 -6.67 0.70
C LEU A 94 -23.24 -6.89 -0.82
N GLN A 95 -22.08 -6.95 -1.46
CA GLN A 95 -21.95 -7.16 -2.90
C GLN A 95 -22.28 -8.62 -3.28
N ASP A 96 -21.88 -9.59 -2.45
CA ASP A 96 -22.26 -11.01 -2.60
C ASP A 96 -23.78 -11.23 -2.40
N ALA A 97 -24.40 -10.42 -1.53
CA ALA A 97 -25.85 -10.45 -1.29
C ALA A 97 -26.67 -9.84 -2.45
N ASP A 98 -26.15 -8.79 -3.09
CA ASP A 98 -26.76 -8.13 -4.26
C ASP A 98 -26.61 -8.98 -5.54
N ASP A 99 -25.46 -9.62 -5.75
CA ASP A 99 -25.19 -10.53 -6.87
C ASP A 99 -26.13 -11.75 -6.86
N LYS A 100 -26.39 -12.31 -5.66
CA LYS A 100 -27.38 -13.39 -5.49
C LYS A 100 -28.83 -12.99 -5.76
N HIS A 101 -29.19 -11.72 -5.63
CA HIS A 101 -30.57 -11.26 -5.83
C HIS A 101 -30.84 -10.74 -7.25
N SER A 102 -29.78 -10.37 -7.98
CA SER A 102 -29.84 -9.96 -9.40
C SER A 102 -29.76 -11.13 -10.40
N SER A 103 -29.54 -12.35 -9.92
CA SER A 103 -29.60 -13.59 -10.70
C SER A 103 -31.05 -14.04 -10.89
N PRO A 104 -31.65 -13.98 -12.10
CA PRO A 104 -32.99 -14.49 -12.38
C PRO A 104 -33.08 -16.03 -12.38
#